data_AF-R5ZZU3-F1
#
_entry.id   AF-R5ZZU3-F1
#
_cell.length_a   1.000
_cell.length_b   1.000
_cell.length_c   1.000
_cell.angle_alpha   90.00
_cell.angle_beta   90.00
_cell.angle_gamma   90.00
#
_symmetry.space_group_name_H-M   'P 1'
#
loop_
_entity.id
_entity.type
_entity.pdbx_description
1 polymer ?
#
loop_
_entity_poly.entity_id
_entity_poly.type
_entity_poly.pdbx_seq_one_letter_code
_entity_poly.pdbx_strand_id
1 'polypeptide(L)'
;MTTNISAYNLSERQTQLDLSVLPYDFEDNVKVLSEQARQTWNDVQDLEASACPDNKAQITITMHPSFASQIYFPEEFLLVMGLECVGVRQVQCFPRDTSSCDTEDGEITVALVCVGKRQDIQAIPGKLEKVVSDTLVGKQIRTIESIEAVSIYDRLDIPNDYFDDHFLVGVYQTPGKTVEESKEDFKNYAQKNDLEVHPNFLVDKEGVFYVLLRGARYKLDAIGDYAYTFCVRVPPLKKA
;
A
#
# COMPACT_ATOMS: atom_id res chain seq x y z
N MET A 1 12.45 -0.24 -7.45
CA MET A 1 11.33 0.71 -7.59
C MET A 1 11.53 1.80 -6.56
N THR A 2 11.72 3.02 -7.04
CA THR A 2 12.06 4.22 -6.27
C THR A 2 10.97 4.63 -5.28
N THR A 3 11.37 5.04 -4.07
CA THR A 3 10.53 5.66 -3.02
C THR A 3 10.26 7.14 -3.23
N ASN A 4 10.86 7.77 -4.25
CA ASN A 4 10.62 9.17 -4.57
C ASN A 4 9.47 9.30 -5.56
N ILE A 5 8.27 9.44 -5.02
CA ILE A 5 7.05 9.82 -5.76
C ILE A 5 7.24 11.21 -6.40
N SER A 6 7.99 12.08 -5.71
CA SER A 6 8.20 13.52 -5.98
C SER A 6 9.21 13.83 -7.11
N ALA A 7 9.29 13.03 -8.17
CA ALA A 7 10.15 13.35 -9.32
C ALA A 7 9.65 14.56 -10.14
N TYR A 8 8.36 14.90 -10.00
CA TYR A 8 7.69 15.98 -10.73
C TYR A 8 7.15 17.02 -9.77
N ASN A 9 7.21 18.29 -10.17
CA ASN A 9 6.62 19.36 -9.36
C ASN A 9 5.10 19.44 -9.56
N LEU A 10 4.39 20.10 -8.64
CA LEU A 10 2.93 20.21 -8.66
C LEU A 10 2.38 20.83 -9.95
N SER A 11 3.11 21.80 -10.55
CA SER A 11 2.64 22.47 -11.77
C SER A 11 2.69 21.57 -13.01
N GLU A 12 3.71 20.71 -13.11
CA GLU A 12 3.84 19.73 -14.18
C GLU A 12 2.70 18.70 -14.09
N ARG A 13 2.43 18.20 -12.88
CA ARG A 13 1.32 17.25 -12.63
C ARG A 13 -0.03 17.85 -13.00
N GLN A 14 -0.29 19.08 -12.55
CA GLN A 14 -1.53 19.81 -12.87
C GLN A 14 -1.70 19.97 -14.38
N THR A 15 -0.64 20.41 -15.08
CA THR A 15 -0.67 20.59 -16.54
C THR A 15 -1.00 19.28 -17.25
N GLN A 16 -0.38 18.18 -16.83
CA GLN A 16 -0.61 16.88 -17.46
C GLN A 16 -2.04 16.38 -17.24
N LEU A 17 -2.61 16.58 -16.05
CA LEU A 17 -4.01 16.23 -15.76
C LEU A 17 -4.98 17.11 -16.56
N ASP A 18 -4.68 18.39 -16.77
CA ASP A 18 -5.52 19.31 -17.54
C ASP A 18 -5.61 18.94 -19.03
N LEU A 19 -4.58 18.27 -19.54
CA LEU A 19 -4.53 17.77 -20.92
C LEU A 19 -5.11 16.35 -21.06
N SER A 20 -5.42 15.68 -19.96
CA SER A 20 -5.85 14.29 -19.96
C SER A 20 -7.38 14.15 -20.03
N VAL A 21 -7.85 13.08 -20.65
CA VAL A 21 -9.26 12.66 -20.55
C VAL A 21 -9.41 11.87 -19.26
N LEU A 22 -10.16 12.41 -18.30
CA LEU A 22 -10.38 11.77 -17.00
C LEU A 22 -11.42 10.65 -17.14
N PRO A 23 -11.18 9.45 -16.56
CA PRO A 23 -12.02 8.28 -16.77
C PRO A 23 -13.33 8.36 -15.98
N TYR A 24 -13.36 9.12 -14.89
CA TYR A 24 -14.53 9.16 -14.02
C TYR A 24 -15.11 10.57 -13.88
N ASP A 25 -16.44 10.64 -13.76
CA ASP A 25 -17.06 11.83 -13.20
C ASP A 25 -16.68 12.00 -11.71
N PHE A 26 -16.60 13.24 -11.25
CA PHE A 26 -16.14 13.57 -9.91
C PHE A 26 -17.13 13.10 -8.86
N GLU A 27 -18.42 13.43 -9.01
CA GLU A 27 -19.43 13.10 -8.01
C GLU A 27 -19.64 11.59 -7.90
N ASP A 28 -19.62 10.91 -9.05
CA ASP A 28 -19.76 9.45 -9.07
C ASP A 28 -18.54 8.74 -8.50
N ASN A 29 -17.30 9.19 -8.81
CA ASN A 29 -16.13 8.56 -8.21
C ASN A 29 -16.04 8.84 -6.71
N VAL A 30 -16.42 10.03 -6.24
CA VAL A 30 -16.49 10.34 -4.80
C VAL A 30 -17.41 9.36 -4.07
N LYS A 31 -18.58 9.01 -4.63
CA LYS A 31 -19.49 8.02 -4.04
C LYS A 31 -18.83 6.65 -3.92
N VAL A 32 -18.20 6.18 -5.01
CA VAL A 32 -17.58 4.85 -5.03
C VAL A 32 -16.37 4.78 -4.08
N LEU A 33 -15.45 5.74 -4.16
CA LEU A 33 -14.27 5.77 -3.30
C LEU A 33 -14.65 5.97 -1.82
N SER A 34 -15.73 6.70 -1.53
CA SER A 34 -16.25 6.82 -0.17
C SER A 34 -16.74 5.48 0.40
N GLU A 35 -17.44 4.68 -0.41
CA GLU A 35 -17.89 3.36 0.02
C GLU A 35 -16.72 2.40 0.23
N GLN A 36 -15.79 2.36 -0.72
CA GLN A 36 -14.55 1.59 -0.62
C GLN A 36 -13.71 1.99 0.61
N ALA A 37 -13.62 3.28 0.91
CA ALA A 37 -12.93 3.76 2.10
C ALA A 37 -13.65 3.36 3.41
N ARG A 38 -14.99 3.28 3.41
CA ARG A 38 -15.75 2.73 4.56
C ARG A 38 -15.46 1.25 4.76
N GLN A 39 -15.41 0.48 3.68
CA GLN A 39 -15.05 -0.94 3.76
C GLN A 39 -13.60 -1.11 4.23
N THR A 40 -12.67 -0.34 3.67
CA THR A 40 -11.28 -0.32 4.09
C THR A 40 -11.15 0.02 5.58
N TRP A 41 -11.93 0.97 6.08
CA TRP A 41 -11.99 1.26 7.52
C TRP A 41 -12.45 0.05 8.34
N ASN A 42 -13.47 -0.69 7.87
CA ASN A 42 -13.95 -1.88 8.56
C ASN A 42 -12.86 -2.94 8.69
N ASP A 43 -12.02 -3.10 7.67
CA ASP A 43 -10.94 -4.09 7.69
C ASP A 43 -9.78 -3.62 8.61
N VAL A 44 -9.38 -2.35 8.56
CA VAL A 44 -8.23 -1.86 9.35
C VAL A 44 -8.55 -1.54 10.81
N GLN A 45 -9.82 -1.30 11.17
CA GLN A 45 -10.20 -1.06 12.57
C GLN A 45 -10.08 -2.33 13.42
N ASP A 46 -10.27 -3.50 12.79
CA ASP A 46 -10.22 -4.81 13.45
C ASP A 46 -8.78 -5.29 13.70
N LEU A 47 -7.78 -4.65 13.09
CA LEU A 47 -6.37 -4.94 13.33
C LEU A 47 -5.99 -4.69 14.79
N GLU A 48 -5.19 -5.60 15.34
CA GLU A 48 -4.64 -5.45 16.68
C GLU A 48 -3.78 -4.20 16.80
N ALA A 49 -3.86 -3.51 17.94
CA ALA A 49 -3.05 -2.32 18.19
C ALA A 49 -1.54 -2.58 18.06
N SER A 50 -1.07 -3.80 18.38
CA SER A 50 0.34 -4.17 18.18
C SER A 50 0.75 -4.24 16.71
N ALA A 51 -0.17 -4.58 15.81
CA ALA A 51 0.09 -4.65 14.37
C ALA A 51 0.13 -3.25 13.72
N CYS A 52 -0.32 -2.21 14.44
CA CYS A 52 -0.42 -0.84 13.98
C CYS A 52 0.47 0.13 14.78
N PRO A 53 1.81 0.12 14.60
CA PRO A 53 2.70 1.09 15.25
C PRO A 53 2.24 2.53 15.00
N ASP A 54 2.32 3.37 16.02
CA ASP A 54 1.84 4.77 15.99
C ASP A 54 0.36 4.91 15.55
N ASN A 55 -0.42 3.84 15.76
CA ASN A 55 -1.81 3.71 15.31
C ASN A 55 -1.97 3.88 13.78
N LYS A 56 -0.94 3.52 13.01
CA LYS A 56 -0.95 3.54 11.54
C LYS A 56 -1.30 2.17 10.97
N ALA A 57 -2.07 2.17 9.89
CA ALA A 57 -2.42 0.98 9.11
C ALA A 57 -2.07 1.19 7.63
N GLN A 58 -1.94 0.08 6.90
CA GLN A 58 -1.62 0.10 5.48
C GLN A 58 -2.87 -0.07 4.63
N ILE A 59 -2.96 0.71 3.56
CA ILE A 59 -3.99 0.63 2.53
C ILE A 59 -3.34 0.78 1.16
N THR A 60 -4.07 0.45 0.10
CA THR A 60 -3.65 0.69 -1.28
C THR A 60 -4.56 1.67 -1.98
N ILE A 61 -3.93 2.56 -2.76
CA ILE A 61 -4.60 3.45 -3.71
C ILE A 61 -4.23 2.95 -5.10
N THR A 62 -5.17 2.32 -5.78
CA THR A 62 -4.96 1.80 -7.14
C THR A 62 -5.29 2.88 -8.15
N MET A 63 -4.39 3.11 -9.10
CA MET A 63 -4.59 4.06 -10.19
C MET A 63 -5.37 3.41 -11.32
N HIS A 64 -6.19 4.17 -12.03
CA HIS A 64 -6.74 3.74 -13.31
C HIS A 64 -5.59 3.41 -14.28
N PRO A 65 -5.68 2.35 -15.13
CA PRO A 65 -4.59 1.95 -16.02
C PRO A 65 -3.99 3.05 -16.89
N SER A 66 -4.83 3.96 -17.44
CA SER A 66 -4.38 5.12 -18.21
C SER A 66 -3.53 6.13 -17.42
N PHE A 67 -3.47 6.00 -16.08
CA PHE A 67 -2.80 6.90 -15.14
C PHE A 67 -1.73 6.18 -14.31
N ALA A 68 -1.20 5.05 -14.79
CA ALA A 68 -0.20 4.25 -14.07
C ALA A 68 1.21 4.88 -13.98
N SER A 69 1.48 5.94 -14.75
CA SER A 69 2.78 6.64 -14.75
C SER A 69 2.97 7.52 -13.51
N GLN A 70 4.22 7.64 -13.04
CA GLN A 70 4.57 8.41 -11.84
C GLN A 70 4.13 9.87 -11.89
N ILE A 71 4.04 10.48 -13.08
CA ILE A 71 3.56 11.87 -13.26
C ILE A 71 2.10 12.06 -12.79
N TYR A 72 1.31 10.99 -12.77
CA TYR A 72 -0.09 11.01 -12.36
C TYR A 72 -0.32 10.60 -10.90
N PHE A 73 0.74 10.26 -10.16
CA PHE A 73 0.59 9.85 -8.78
C PHE A 73 -0.10 10.95 -7.95
N PRO A 74 -1.13 10.60 -7.16
CA PRO A 74 -2.07 11.55 -6.62
C PRO A 74 -1.55 12.17 -5.31
N GLU A 75 -0.38 12.80 -5.35
CA GLU A 75 0.34 13.30 -4.17
C GLU A 75 -0.49 14.26 -3.31
N GLU A 76 -1.20 15.21 -3.94
CA GLU A 76 -2.03 16.18 -3.22
C GLU A 76 -3.22 15.50 -2.55
N PHE A 77 -3.83 14.52 -3.22
CA PHE A 77 -4.84 13.65 -2.61
C PHE A 77 -4.28 12.88 -1.41
N LEU A 78 -3.12 12.24 -1.53
CA LEU A 78 -2.50 11.51 -0.40
C LEU A 78 -2.25 12.45 0.79
N LEU A 79 -1.73 13.65 0.53
CA LEU A 79 -1.51 14.68 1.53
C LEU A 79 -2.80 15.07 2.26
N VAL A 80 -3.86 15.41 1.50
CA VAL A 80 -5.17 15.79 2.08
C VAL A 80 -5.79 14.65 2.87
N MET A 81 -5.64 13.41 2.41
CA MET A 81 -6.15 12.24 3.10
C MET A 81 -5.34 11.87 4.34
N GLY A 82 -4.12 12.39 4.51
CA GLY A 82 -3.24 12.05 5.64
C GLY A 82 -2.53 10.71 5.44
N LEU A 83 -2.19 10.40 4.19
CA LEU A 83 -1.55 9.16 3.77
C LEU A 83 -0.11 9.42 3.33
N GLU A 84 0.79 8.52 3.71
CA GLU A 84 2.18 8.51 3.29
C GLU A 84 2.41 7.26 2.42
N CYS A 85 2.85 7.44 1.17
CA CYS A 85 3.12 6.30 0.30
C CYS A 85 4.54 5.77 0.54
N VAL A 86 4.62 4.49 0.89
CA VAL A 86 5.86 3.77 1.27
C VAL A 86 6.36 2.85 0.15
N GLY A 87 5.52 2.57 -0.85
CA GLY A 87 5.90 1.71 -1.97
C GLY A 87 4.91 1.78 -3.12
N VAL A 88 5.30 1.20 -4.25
CA VAL A 88 4.46 1.05 -5.44
C VAL A 88 4.58 -0.38 -5.93
N ARG A 89 3.46 -1.01 -6.28
CA ARG A 89 3.41 -2.35 -6.86
C ARG A 89 2.63 -2.33 -8.16
N GLN A 90 3.02 -3.17 -9.11
CA GLN A 90 2.18 -3.44 -10.28
C GLN A 90 1.06 -4.39 -9.87
N VAL A 91 -0.15 -4.09 -10.32
CA VAL A 91 -1.34 -4.91 -10.09
C VAL A 91 -2.12 -5.05 -11.38
N GLN A 92 -2.85 -6.15 -11.50
CA GLN A 92 -3.82 -6.38 -12.55
C GLN A 92 -5.19 -5.96 -12.00
N CYS A 93 -5.91 -5.10 -12.71
CA CYS A 93 -7.26 -4.69 -12.32
C CYS A 93 -8.21 -4.73 -13.51
N PHE A 94 -9.51 -4.78 -13.20
CA PHE A 94 -10.59 -4.58 -14.17
C PHE A 94 -11.14 -3.17 -13.93
N PRO A 95 -10.67 -2.15 -14.68
CA PRO A 95 -11.12 -0.78 -14.50
C PRO A 95 -12.65 -0.64 -14.64
N ARG A 96 -13.27 0.19 -13.78
CA ARG A 96 -14.73 0.37 -13.75
C ARG A 96 -15.28 1.09 -14.97
N ASP A 97 -14.50 1.98 -15.58
CA ASP A 97 -14.81 2.58 -16.87
C ASP A 97 -13.71 2.28 -17.88
N THR A 98 -14.11 1.87 -19.09
CA THR A 98 -13.17 1.53 -20.15
C THR A 98 -13.71 2.04 -21.47
N SER A 99 -12.81 2.55 -22.30
CA SER A 99 -13.08 2.72 -23.72
C SER A 99 -12.72 1.47 -24.54
N SER A 100 -12.00 0.48 -23.97
CA SER A 100 -11.47 -0.67 -24.74
C SER A 100 -10.95 -1.88 -23.92
N CYS A 101 -11.53 -2.26 -22.77
CA CYS A 101 -11.14 -3.53 -22.12
C CYS A 101 -11.76 -4.73 -22.87
N ASP A 102 -11.09 -5.18 -23.92
CA ASP A 102 -11.45 -6.39 -24.68
C ASP A 102 -10.70 -7.65 -24.19
N THR A 103 -9.95 -7.57 -23.08
CA THR A 103 -9.14 -8.67 -22.55
C THR A 103 -9.79 -9.35 -21.36
N GLU A 104 -9.94 -10.68 -21.42
CA GLU A 104 -10.40 -11.51 -20.29
C GLU A 104 -9.47 -11.41 -19.06
N ASP A 105 -8.22 -10.96 -19.30
CA ASP A 105 -7.17 -10.83 -18.29
C ASP A 105 -7.10 -9.43 -17.64
N GLY A 106 -8.02 -8.50 -17.91
CA GLY A 106 -7.95 -7.14 -17.33
C GLY A 106 -6.71 -6.35 -17.79
N GLU A 107 -6.38 -5.26 -17.08
CA GLU A 107 -5.30 -4.34 -17.42
C GLU A 107 -4.25 -4.20 -16.31
N ILE A 108 -2.98 -4.02 -16.70
CA ILE A 108 -1.89 -3.77 -15.76
C ILE A 108 -1.88 -2.29 -15.38
N THR A 109 -1.90 -2.02 -14.08
CA THR A 109 -1.75 -0.68 -13.51
C THR A 109 -0.82 -0.73 -12.30
N VAL A 110 -0.80 0.35 -11.51
CA VAL A 110 -0.06 0.45 -10.25
C VAL A 110 -0.98 0.69 -9.07
N ALA A 111 -0.66 0.04 -7.95
CA ALA A 111 -1.18 0.37 -6.64
C ALA A 111 -0.09 1.04 -5.81
N LEU A 112 -0.40 2.21 -5.29
CA LEU A 112 0.40 2.92 -4.30
C LEU A 112 0.12 2.28 -2.94
N VAL A 113 1.18 1.80 -2.29
CA VAL A 113 1.10 1.25 -0.93
C VAL A 113 1.28 2.39 0.05
N CYS A 114 0.22 2.70 0.79
CA CYS A 114 0.16 3.85 1.67
C CYS A 114 -0.01 3.43 3.13
N VAL A 115 0.57 4.20 4.03
CA VAL A 115 0.33 4.10 5.47
C VAL A 115 -0.30 5.40 5.96
N GLY A 116 -1.29 5.29 6.83
CA GLY A 116 -1.98 6.43 7.42
C GLY A 116 -2.41 6.11 8.84
N LYS A 117 -2.62 7.13 9.67
CA LYS A 117 -3.22 6.89 10.99
C LYS A 117 -4.62 6.33 10.77
N ARG A 118 -5.03 5.38 11.60
CA ARG A 118 -6.38 4.78 11.54
C ARG A 118 -7.49 5.83 11.57
N GLN A 119 -7.33 6.89 12.38
CA GLN A 119 -8.27 8.03 12.40
C GLN A 119 -8.35 8.80 11.06
N ASP A 120 -7.26 8.86 10.31
CA ASP A 120 -7.21 9.55 9.02
C ASP A 120 -7.88 8.69 7.94
N ILE A 121 -7.67 7.37 7.98
CA ILE A 121 -8.36 6.39 7.12
C ILE A 121 -9.87 6.44 7.38
N GLN A 122 -10.29 6.43 8.65
CA GLN A 122 -11.70 6.57 9.05
C GLN A 122 -12.33 7.86 8.50
N ALA A 123 -11.55 8.94 8.40
CA ALA A 123 -12.02 10.24 7.96
C ALA A 123 -12.07 10.41 6.42
N ILE A 124 -11.51 9.47 5.64
CA ILE A 124 -11.44 9.59 4.16
C ILE A 124 -12.80 9.90 3.53
N PRO A 125 -13.91 9.17 3.82
CA PRO A 125 -15.20 9.48 3.20
C PRO A 125 -15.65 10.93 3.43
N GLY A 126 -15.53 11.43 4.66
CA GLY A 126 -15.89 12.80 4.99
C GLY A 126 -14.92 13.86 4.46
N LYS A 127 -13.68 13.48 4.13
CA LYS A 127 -12.72 14.35 3.43
C LYS A 127 -13.05 14.41 1.93
N LEU A 128 -13.37 13.28 1.30
CA LEU A 128 -13.77 13.19 -0.11
C LEU A 128 -14.96 14.10 -0.43
N GLU A 129 -16.01 14.05 0.39
CA GLU A 129 -17.23 14.88 0.24
C GLU A 129 -16.97 16.39 0.31
N LYS A 130 -15.84 16.82 0.86
CA LYS A 130 -15.46 18.25 1.01
C LYS A 130 -14.55 18.74 -0.10
N VAL A 131 -14.08 17.86 -0.98
CA VAL A 131 -13.21 18.25 -2.10
C VAL A 131 -14.04 18.98 -3.16
N VAL A 132 -13.47 20.03 -3.73
CA VAL A 132 -14.04 20.76 -4.87
C VAL A 132 -13.50 20.16 -6.17
N SER A 133 -14.39 19.86 -7.12
CA SER A 133 -14.08 19.15 -8.38
C SER A 133 -12.93 19.75 -9.19
N ASP A 134 -12.85 21.09 -9.23
CA ASP A 134 -11.95 21.81 -10.13
C ASP A 134 -10.54 21.99 -9.54
N THR A 135 -10.32 21.50 -8.32
CA THR A 135 -8.99 21.49 -7.68
C THR A 135 -8.12 20.36 -8.22
N LEU A 136 -6.81 20.43 -7.96
CA LEU A 136 -5.88 19.34 -8.27
C LEU A 136 -6.36 18.01 -7.63
N VAL A 137 -6.79 18.05 -6.37
CA VAL A 137 -7.32 16.89 -5.65
C VAL A 137 -8.57 16.34 -6.33
N GLY A 138 -9.48 17.22 -6.77
CA GLY A 138 -10.69 16.82 -7.49
C GLY A 138 -10.38 16.09 -8.81
N LYS A 139 -9.37 16.55 -9.54
CA LYS A 139 -8.87 15.88 -10.75
C LYS A 139 -8.17 14.57 -10.44
N GLN A 140 -7.34 14.51 -9.39
CA GLN A 140 -6.68 13.28 -8.94
C GLN A 140 -7.68 12.22 -8.45
N ILE A 141 -8.76 12.62 -7.78
CA ILE A 141 -9.84 11.69 -7.40
C ILE A 141 -10.37 10.98 -8.64
N ARG A 142 -10.54 11.67 -9.77
CA ARG A 142 -11.03 11.07 -11.02
C ARG A 142 -10.05 10.10 -11.68
N THR A 143 -8.81 9.96 -11.21
CA THR A 143 -7.82 9.01 -11.75
C THR A 143 -7.63 7.78 -10.86
N ILE A 144 -8.23 7.77 -9.66
CA ILE A 144 -8.14 6.66 -8.71
C ILE A 144 -9.20 5.61 -9.07
N GLU A 145 -8.73 4.36 -9.16
CA GLU A 145 -9.52 3.17 -9.41
C GLU A 145 -10.15 2.60 -8.14
N SER A 146 -9.34 2.43 -7.10
CA SER A 146 -9.83 1.88 -5.84
C SER A 146 -9.03 2.33 -4.62
N ILE A 147 -9.72 2.29 -3.47
CA ILE A 147 -9.13 2.39 -2.13
C ILE A 147 -9.40 1.08 -1.41
N GLU A 148 -8.36 0.36 -1.03
CA GLU A 148 -8.50 -1.00 -0.48
C GLU A 148 -7.62 -1.18 0.76
N ALA A 149 -8.08 -1.97 1.72
CA ALA A 149 -7.22 -2.52 2.74
C ALA A 149 -6.27 -3.55 2.12
N VAL A 150 -5.04 -3.65 2.62
CA VAL A 150 -4.11 -4.68 2.15
C VAL A 150 -4.37 -5.97 2.91
N SER A 151 -4.68 -7.04 2.18
CA SER A 151 -4.92 -8.35 2.76
C SER A 151 -3.61 -9.05 3.10
N ILE A 152 -3.65 -9.98 4.06
CA ILE A 152 -2.54 -10.91 4.32
C ILE A 152 -2.17 -11.69 3.04
N TYR A 153 -3.16 -12.06 2.21
CA TYR A 153 -2.92 -12.84 0.99
C TYR A 153 -2.14 -12.05 -0.07
N ASP A 154 -2.20 -10.72 -0.02
CA ASP A 154 -1.39 -9.86 -0.88
C ASP A 154 0.10 -9.86 -0.51
N ARG A 155 0.42 -10.29 0.72
CA ARG A 155 1.76 -10.21 1.31
C ARG A 155 2.41 -11.59 1.42
N LEU A 156 1.63 -12.66 1.58
CA LEU A 156 2.14 -14.03 1.73
C LEU A 156 2.36 -14.69 0.36
N ASP A 157 3.62 -14.82 -0.04
CA ASP A 157 4.08 -15.58 -1.21
C ASP A 157 4.86 -16.82 -0.75
N ILE A 158 4.13 -17.79 -0.19
CA ILE A 158 4.70 -19.04 0.32
C ILE A 158 3.97 -20.24 -0.31
N PRO A 159 4.65 -21.07 -1.10
CA PRO A 159 4.07 -22.30 -1.66
C PRO A 159 3.45 -23.19 -0.58
N ASN A 160 2.35 -23.88 -0.92
CA ASN A 160 1.65 -24.77 0.03
C ASN A 160 2.50 -25.97 0.47
N ASP A 161 3.47 -26.36 -0.33
CA ASP A 161 4.44 -27.44 -0.10
C ASP A 161 5.74 -26.96 0.56
N TYR A 162 5.79 -25.71 1.04
CA TYR A 162 6.88 -25.21 1.85
C TYR A 162 6.68 -25.55 3.34
N PHE A 163 7.53 -26.44 3.86
CA PHE A 163 7.43 -27.00 5.21
C PHE A 163 8.55 -26.58 6.18
N ASP A 164 9.50 -25.75 5.74
CA ASP A 164 10.55 -25.23 6.62
C ASP A 164 10.01 -24.15 7.57
N ASP A 165 10.80 -23.84 8.60
CA ASP A 165 10.48 -22.86 9.64
C ASP A 165 11.12 -21.48 9.41
N HIS A 166 11.72 -21.22 8.25
CA HIS A 166 12.40 -19.96 7.93
C HIS A 166 11.67 -19.17 6.84
N PHE A 167 11.51 -17.88 7.03
CA PHE A 167 10.79 -17.00 6.11
C PHE A 167 11.57 -15.71 5.88
N LEU A 168 11.64 -15.26 4.64
CA LEU A 168 12.21 -13.97 4.29
C LEU A 168 11.08 -12.94 4.29
N VAL A 169 11.19 -11.94 5.15
CA VAL A 169 10.16 -10.91 5.28
C VAL A 169 10.73 -9.56 4.89
N GLY A 170 10.08 -8.93 3.92
CA GLY A 170 10.33 -7.54 3.56
C GLY A 170 9.45 -6.64 4.41
N VAL A 171 10.03 -5.58 4.95
CA VAL A 171 9.37 -4.59 5.80
C VAL A 171 9.72 -3.20 5.28
N TYR A 172 8.70 -2.38 5.04
CA TYR A 172 8.88 -0.97 4.73
C TYR A 172 9.55 -0.25 5.90
N GLN A 173 10.47 0.65 5.60
CA GLN A 173 10.97 1.59 6.59
C GLN A 173 9.82 2.45 7.09
N THR A 174 9.68 2.55 8.42
CA THR A 174 8.67 3.41 9.03
C THR A 174 8.99 4.87 8.69
N PRO A 175 8.06 5.64 8.12
CA PRO A 175 8.30 7.03 7.80
C PRO A 175 8.77 7.84 9.02
N GLY A 176 9.88 8.56 8.86
CA GLY A 176 10.50 9.37 9.92
C GLY A 176 11.44 8.61 10.86
N LYS A 177 11.58 7.29 10.73
CA LYS A 177 12.53 6.47 11.52
C LYS A 177 13.70 6.00 10.65
N THR A 178 14.81 5.62 11.27
CA THR A 178 15.88 4.88 10.57
C THR A 178 15.47 3.43 10.31
N VAL A 179 16.25 2.72 9.49
CA VAL A 179 16.06 1.28 9.25
C VAL A 179 16.26 0.49 10.55
N GLU A 180 17.23 0.88 11.39
CA GLU A 180 17.51 0.24 12.67
C GLU A 180 16.35 0.38 13.66
N GLU A 181 15.79 1.58 13.77
CA GLU A 181 14.61 1.84 14.61
C GLU A 181 13.40 1.03 14.12
N SER A 182 13.14 1.05 12.80
CA SER A 182 12.05 0.28 12.19
C SER A 182 12.23 -1.24 12.37
N LYS A 183 13.48 -1.72 12.31
CA LYS A 183 13.83 -3.12 12.54
C LYS A 183 13.59 -3.53 13.99
N GLU A 184 13.94 -2.68 14.95
CA GLU A 184 13.71 -3.00 16.37
C GLU A 184 12.22 -3.03 16.70
N ASP A 185 11.42 -2.10 16.16
CA ASP A 185 9.95 -2.14 16.27
C ASP A 185 9.38 -3.45 15.72
N PHE A 186 9.78 -3.83 14.50
CA PHE A 186 9.34 -5.08 13.88
C PHE A 186 9.77 -6.31 14.68
N LYS A 187 11.01 -6.33 15.19
CA LYS A 187 11.53 -7.42 16.00
C LYS A 187 10.73 -7.59 17.30
N ASN A 188 10.41 -6.50 17.97
CA ASN A 188 9.58 -6.54 19.18
C ASN A 188 8.19 -7.08 18.87
N TYR A 189 7.60 -6.69 17.74
CA TYR A 189 6.31 -7.21 17.27
C TYR A 189 6.37 -8.71 16.95
N ALA A 190 7.38 -9.16 16.21
CA ALA A 190 7.57 -10.57 15.87
C ALA A 190 7.75 -11.43 17.11
N GLN A 191 8.57 -10.99 18.08
CA GLN A 191 8.79 -11.71 19.34
C GLN A 191 7.52 -11.82 20.18
N LYS A 192 6.68 -10.78 20.22
CA LYS A 192 5.37 -10.83 20.88
C LYS A 192 4.45 -11.89 20.28
N ASN A 193 4.63 -12.20 18.99
CA ASN A 193 3.92 -13.24 18.25
C ASN A 193 4.71 -14.56 18.19
N ASP A 194 5.66 -14.79 19.11
CA ASP A 194 6.50 -15.99 19.20
C ASP A 194 7.27 -16.33 17.90
N LEU A 195 7.74 -15.30 17.19
CA LEU A 195 8.59 -15.45 16.02
C LEU A 195 9.98 -14.86 16.30
N GLU A 196 11.01 -15.56 15.86
CA GLU A 196 12.41 -15.16 16.07
C GLU A 196 12.95 -14.43 14.85
N VAL A 197 13.37 -13.17 15.02
CA VAL A 197 14.10 -12.44 13.97
C VAL A 197 15.59 -12.76 14.07
N HIS A 198 16.18 -13.23 12.97
CA HIS A 198 17.60 -13.49 12.89
C HIS A 198 18.40 -12.20 13.08
N PRO A 199 19.36 -12.14 14.03
CA PRO A 199 19.96 -10.88 14.47
C PRO A 199 20.78 -10.19 13.36
N ASN A 200 21.48 -10.99 12.56
CA ASN A 200 22.52 -10.52 11.64
C ASN A 200 22.11 -10.51 10.16
N PHE A 201 20.87 -10.92 9.83
CA PHE A 201 20.41 -10.92 8.44
C PHE A 201 19.63 -9.62 8.18
N LEU A 202 20.23 -8.71 7.41
CA LEU A 202 19.61 -7.47 6.98
C LEU A 202 20.04 -7.18 5.55
N VAL A 203 19.06 -7.02 4.65
CA VAL A 203 19.28 -6.49 3.31
C VAL A 203 18.40 -5.26 3.16
N ASP A 204 19.00 -4.09 2.98
CA ASP A 204 18.26 -2.86 2.69
C ASP A 204 18.26 -2.60 1.19
N LYS A 205 17.08 -2.35 0.63
CA LYS A 205 16.91 -1.98 -0.77
C LYS A 205 15.69 -1.07 -0.93
N GLU A 206 15.96 0.16 -1.34
CA GLU A 206 14.93 1.11 -1.81
C GLU A 206 13.81 1.36 -0.78
N GLY A 207 14.14 1.55 0.50
CA GLY A 207 13.16 1.83 1.56
C GLY A 207 12.42 0.61 2.09
N VAL A 208 12.83 -0.59 1.68
CA VAL A 208 12.40 -1.86 2.25
C VAL A 208 13.64 -2.57 2.80
N PHE A 209 13.56 -3.02 4.04
CA PHE A 209 14.57 -3.89 4.62
C PHE A 209 14.03 -5.31 4.75
N TYR A 210 14.91 -6.30 4.54
CA TYR A 210 14.57 -7.71 4.62
C TYR A 210 15.22 -8.34 5.85
N VAL A 211 14.42 -9.12 6.57
CA VAL A 211 14.84 -9.91 7.73
C VAL A 211 14.49 -11.37 7.52
N LEU A 212 15.29 -12.25 8.14
CA LEU A 212 14.98 -13.67 8.20
C LEU A 212 14.23 -13.95 9.50
N LEU A 213 13.00 -14.45 9.38
CA LEU A 213 12.16 -14.86 10.48
C LEU A 213 12.21 -16.38 10.64
N ARG A 214 12.15 -16.85 11.87
CA ARG A 214 12.00 -18.26 12.21
C ARG A 214 10.75 -18.49 13.05
N GLY A 215 9.97 -19.51 12.70
CA GLY A 215 8.86 -20.00 13.50
C GLY A 215 7.81 -20.77 12.71
N ALA A 216 6.63 -20.95 13.28
CA ALA A 216 5.58 -21.75 12.67
C ALA A 216 4.78 -20.96 11.62
N ARG A 217 4.49 -21.58 10.47
CA ARG A 217 3.76 -20.97 9.34
C ARG A 217 2.44 -20.32 9.73
N TYR A 218 1.65 -20.94 10.60
CA TYR A 218 0.34 -20.40 11.02
C TYR A 218 0.45 -19.09 11.83
N LYS A 219 1.64 -18.70 12.30
CA LYS A 219 1.87 -17.42 12.98
C LYS A 219 2.17 -16.29 12.00
N LEU A 220 2.34 -16.58 10.71
CA LEU A 220 2.65 -15.58 9.70
C LEU A 220 1.48 -14.67 9.37
N ASP A 221 0.25 -15.05 9.71
CA ASP A 221 -0.92 -14.17 9.58
C ASP A 221 -0.70 -12.88 10.37
N ALA A 222 -0.18 -12.97 11.61
CA ALA A 222 0.19 -11.80 12.41
C ALA A 222 1.27 -10.93 11.74
N ILE A 223 2.24 -11.55 11.05
CA ILE A 223 3.23 -10.78 10.27
C ILE A 223 2.56 -10.13 9.05
N GLY A 224 1.63 -10.84 8.42
CA GLY A 224 0.76 -10.33 7.38
C GLY A 224 -0.07 -9.14 7.83
N ASP A 225 -0.45 -9.03 9.10
CA ASP A 225 -1.24 -7.91 9.63
C ASP A 225 -0.42 -6.66 9.96
N TYR A 226 0.88 -6.80 10.20
CA TYR A 226 1.74 -5.68 10.58
C TYR A 226 1.76 -4.57 9.52
N ALA A 227 1.50 -3.32 9.90
CA ALA A 227 1.25 -2.21 8.98
C ALA A 227 2.40 -1.91 8.00
N TYR A 228 3.63 -2.33 8.31
CA TYR A 228 4.79 -2.09 7.45
C TYR A 228 5.27 -3.35 6.73
N THR A 229 4.58 -4.49 6.85
CA THR A 229 4.95 -5.67 6.08
C THR A 229 4.76 -5.40 4.58
N PHE A 230 5.83 -5.60 3.83
CA PHE A 230 5.82 -5.57 2.37
C PHE A 230 5.49 -6.95 1.80
N CYS A 231 6.21 -7.98 2.24
CA CYS A 231 5.97 -9.35 1.82
C CYS A 231 6.55 -10.35 2.81
N VAL A 232 6.03 -11.58 2.75
CA VAL A 232 6.51 -12.77 3.46
C VAL A 232 6.69 -13.86 2.41
N ARG A 233 7.91 -14.35 2.23
CA ARG A 233 8.23 -15.34 1.19
C ARG A 233 9.23 -16.38 1.65
N VAL A 234 9.43 -17.39 0.82
CA VAL A 234 10.50 -18.37 1.04
C VAL A 234 11.89 -17.71 0.91
N PRO A 235 12.85 -18.01 1.79
CA PRO A 235 14.22 -17.56 1.62
C PRO A 235 14.82 -18.12 0.32
N PRO A 236 15.71 -17.38 -0.38
CA PRO A 236 16.43 -17.94 -1.51
C PRO A 236 17.24 -19.15 -1.04
N LEU A 237 17.12 -20.27 -1.78
CA LEU A 237 17.93 -21.46 -1.53
C LEU A 237 19.41 -21.06 -1.55
N LYS A 238 20.17 -21.49 -0.53
CA LYS A 238 21.64 -21.45 -0.64
C LYS A 238 22.00 -22.24 -1.90
N LYS A 239 22.59 -21.58 -2.90
CA LYS A 239 23.34 -22.31 -3.92
C LYS A 239 24.42 -23.09 -3.17
N ALA A 240 24.32 -24.42 -3.24
CA ALA A 240 25.36 -25.32 -2.75
C ALA A 240 26.67 -25.07 -3.50
#